data_AF-A0A4Q5R424-F1
#
_entry.id   AF-A0A4Q5R424-F1
#
_cell.length_a   1.000
_cell.length_b   1.000
_cell.length_c   1.000
_cell.angle_alpha   90.00
_cell.angle_beta   90.00
_cell.angle_gamma   90.00
#
_symmetry.space_group_name_H-M   'P 1'
#
loop_
_entity.id
_entity.type
_entity.pdbx_description
1 polymer ?
#
loop_
_entity_poly.entity_id
_entity_poly.type
_entity_poly.pdbx_seq_one_letter_code
_entity_poly.pdbx_strand_id
1 'polypeptide(L)'
;MFKKYLAGTALLAGAVAAPAQAQQARIERLPQGLLIHLPGATAGQVRTVRLQVVNPHIIHVEASPLDSVSSAQSLMVVNQGQAASSWQFKQKKDEATLRTAALTATVSLRTGAVTFADPQGKVILAEPVGGGKTFRPVQVDGQEFYEVRQAFASPSDEAIYGLGQHQNGVMNYKGQQVDLTQNNTDVAVPFLLSSRNYGILWDNYSITKVGDSRDYEPLSTLRLYSKEGNEGWLTATYVSKSKPGQVVAQRPESVLNYEFLEDQKNFPAGLQLGEVTATWEGSIASETTGTHHFLLKNAGYAQLYIDGKEVVNKWRQAWNPGTSVITLDMVKGRKYALKLAWDPDGSESYLGLKWLSPLVGTAQNEYAFRSEAGRGVNYYFVQGAPDEVISGYRTLTGPAP
;
A
#
# COMPACT_ATOMS: atom_id res chain seq x y z
N MET A 1 62.42 52.87 -20.73
CA MET A 1 63.44 51.81 -20.50
C MET A 1 63.35 51.38 -19.04
N PHE A 2 63.38 50.06 -18.81
CA PHE A 2 63.45 49.33 -17.53
C PHE A 2 62.22 49.27 -16.60
N LYS A 3 61.58 48.09 -16.67
CA LYS A 3 60.73 47.44 -15.67
C LYS A 3 61.47 47.27 -14.34
N LYS A 4 60.76 47.39 -13.21
CA LYS A 4 61.10 46.72 -11.95
C LYS A 4 59.92 45.87 -11.51
N TYR A 5 60.18 44.57 -11.36
CA TYR A 5 59.27 43.57 -10.83
C TYR A 5 59.25 43.68 -9.30
N LEU A 6 58.06 43.67 -8.68
CA LEU A 6 57.89 43.31 -7.27
C LEU A 6 57.20 41.95 -7.22
N ALA A 7 57.91 40.95 -6.69
CA ALA A 7 57.38 39.64 -6.37
C ALA A 7 56.58 39.74 -5.06
N GLY A 8 55.27 39.54 -5.13
CA GLY A 8 54.41 39.37 -3.96
C GLY A 8 54.26 37.89 -3.64
N THR A 9 54.81 37.45 -2.52
CA THR A 9 54.55 36.14 -1.91
C THR A 9 53.09 36.07 -1.47
N ALA A 10 52.28 35.25 -2.15
CA ALA A 10 50.93 34.91 -1.71
C ALA A 10 51.01 33.81 -0.64
N LEU A 11 50.69 34.15 0.60
CA LEU A 11 50.40 33.17 1.65
C LEU A 11 49.05 32.50 1.33
N LEU A 12 49.09 31.24 0.88
CA LEU A 12 47.92 30.37 0.86
C LEU A 12 47.59 29.98 2.32
N ALA A 13 46.64 30.69 2.92
CA ALA A 13 45.98 30.22 4.13
C ALA A 13 45.08 29.04 3.75
N GLY A 14 45.53 27.82 4.06
CA GLY A 14 44.71 26.63 3.96
C GLY A 14 43.53 26.73 4.92
N ALA A 15 42.32 26.88 4.39
CA ALA A 15 41.11 26.73 5.17
C ALA A 15 40.98 25.27 5.57
N VAL A 16 41.34 24.95 6.82
CA VAL A 16 41.03 23.66 7.42
C VAL A 16 39.52 23.63 7.59
N ALA A 17 38.83 22.89 6.72
CA ALA A 17 37.41 22.61 6.88
C ALA A 17 37.23 21.88 8.21
N ALA A 18 36.59 22.55 9.18
CA ALA A 18 36.17 21.89 10.41
C ALA A 18 35.26 20.71 10.05
N PRO A 19 35.45 19.52 10.62
CA PRO A 19 34.56 18.40 10.37
C PRO A 19 33.15 18.82 10.78
N ALA A 20 32.20 18.74 9.86
CA ALA A 20 30.79 18.97 10.14
C ALA A 20 30.39 18.02 11.28
N GLN A 21 30.13 18.58 12.46
CA GLN A 21 29.58 17.81 13.57
C GLN A 21 28.23 17.25 13.10
N ALA A 22 28.15 15.93 12.97
CA ALA A 22 26.88 15.26 12.68
C ALA A 22 25.86 15.72 13.72
N GLN A 23 24.84 16.43 13.26
CA GLN A 23 23.77 16.91 14.13
C GLN A 23 23.14 15.69 14.82
N GLN A 24 22.98 15.72 16.13
CA GLN A 24 22.35 14.63 16.88
C GLN A 24 20.83 14.82 16.86
N ALA A 25 20.08 13.72 16.98
CA ALA A 25 18.64 13.79 17.13
C ALA A 25 18.28 14.60 18.39
N ARG A 26 17.27 15.48 18.28
CA ARG A 26 16.73 16.25 19.40
C ARG A 26 15.45 15.57 19.89
N ILE A 27 15.35 15.34 21.18
CA ILE A 27 14.19 14.69 21.79
C ILE A 27 13.55 15.66 22.78
N GLU A 28 12.26 15.90 22.62
CA GLU A 28 11.43 16.67 23.54
C GLU A 28 10.52 15.71 24.31
N ARG A 29 10.54 15.83 25.64
CA ARG A 29 9.63 15.08 26.50
C ARG A 29 8.31 15.82 26.60
N LEU A 30 7.23 15.20 26.14
CA LEU A 30 5.87 15.70 26.24
C LEU A 30 5.18 15.11 27.49
N PRO A 31 4.06 15.67 27.98
CA PRO A 31 3.33 15.08 29.11
C PRO A 31 2.93 13.61 28.90
N GLN A 32 2.58 13.26 27.66
CA GLN A 32 2.06 11.95 27.28
C GLN A 32 3.00 11.19 26.33
N GLY A 33 4.26 11.60 26.18
CA GLY A 33 5.19 10.87 25.33
C GLY A 33 6.40 11.66 24.86
N LEU A 34 6.82 11.44 23.62
CA LEU A 34 8.07 11.97 23.06
C LEU A 34 7.81 12.61 21.70
N LEU A 35 8.48 13.73 21.43
CA LEU A 35 8.66 14.28 20.09
C LEU A 35 10.14 14.18 19.73
N ILE A 36 10.45 13.57 18.60
CA ILE A 36 11.82 13.25 18.19
C ILE A 36 12.07 13.91 16.84
N HIS A 37 13.05 14.80 16.78
CA HIS A 37 13.55 15.41 15.56
C HIS A 37 14.83 14.71 15.12
N LEU A 38 14.79 14.09 13.94
CA LEU A 38 15.89 13.34 13.37
C LEU A 38 16.85 14.28 12.61
N PRO A 39 18.16 14.04 12.68
CA PRO A 39 19.14 14.86 11.98
C PRO A 39 19.21 14.49 10.50
N GLY A 40 19.58 15.46 9.65
CA GLY A 40 19.97 15.16 8.26
C GLY A 40 18.87 14.63 7.36
N ALA A 41 17.61 14.99 7.60
CA ALA A 41 16.49 14.54 6.76
C ALA A 41 16.64 15.03 5.31
N THR A 42 16.80 14.10 4.38
CA THR A 42 16.68 14.35 2.94
C THR A 42 15.21 14.50 2.55
N ALA A 43 14.93 15.17 1.42
CA ALA A 43 13.56 15.33 0.93
C ALA A 43 12.84 13.96 0.81
N GLY A 44 11.60 13.91 1.30
CA GLY A 44 10.77 12.70 1.30
C GLY A 44 11.09 11.65 2.39
N GLN A 45 12.07 11.92 3.26
CA GLN A 45 12.37 11.09 4.43
C GLN A 45 11.71 11.67 5.70
N VAL A 46 11.59 10.82 6.72
CA VAL A 46 11.08 11.23 8.03
C VAL A 46 12.04 12.23 8.69
N ARG A 47 11.47 13.30 9.24
CA ARG A 47 12.19 14.34 9.99
C ARG A 47 11.74 14.44 11.43
N THR A 48 10.45 14.20 11.69
CA THR A 48 9.87 14.23 13.03
C THR A 48 9.05 12.98 13.29
N VAL A 49 9.22 12.37 14.47
CA VAL A 49 8.42 11.25 14.97
C VAL A 49 7.84 11.63 16.33
N ARG A 50 6.52 11.48 16.52
CA ARG A 50 5.85 11.61 17.81
C ARG A 50 5.39 10.22 18.27
N LEU A 51 5.71 9.88 19.52
CA LEU A 51 5.09 8.78 20.25
C LEU A 51 4.22 9.36 21.35
N GLN A 52 2.96 8.97 21.41
CA GLN A 52 2.03 9.36 22.47
C GLN A 52 1.40 8.12 23.10
N VAL A 53 1.46 8.06 24.43
CA VAL A 53 0.80 7.02 25.23
C VAL A 53 -0.68 7.37 25.32
N VAL A 54 -1.51 6.52 24.74
CA VAL A 54 -2.97 6.61 24.92
C VAL A 54 -3.35 5.88 26.20
N ASN A 55 -2.87 4.65 26.36
CA ASN A 55 -2.96 3.87 27.60
C ASN A 55 -1.77 2.88 27.66
N PRO A 56 -1.66 2.00 28.68
CA PRO A 56 -0.53 1.07 28.76
C PRO A 56 -0.33 0.15 27.55
N HIS A 57 -1.37 -0.15 26.78
CA HIS A 57 -1.38 -1.07 25.65
C HIS A 57 -1.45 -0.38 24.28
N ILE A 58 -1.65 0.95 24.25
CA ILE A 58 -1.89 1.70 23.03
C ILE A 58 -0.92 2.86 22.90
N ILE A 59 -0.14 2.86 21.82
CA ILE A 59 0.77 3.95 21.44
C ILE A 59 0.31 4.54 20.12
N HIS A 60 0.07 5.83 20.12
CA HIS A 60 -0.14 6.63 18.93
C HIS A 60 1.22 7.04 18.36
N VAL A 61 1.43 6.79 17.07
CA VAL A 61 2.64 7.13 16.33
C VAL A 61 2.28 8.06 15.20
N GLU A 62 2.96 9.19 15.16
CA GLU A 62 2.94 10.09 14.01
C GLU A 62 4.34 10.31 13.48
N ALA A 63 4.45 10.45 12.17
CA ALA A 63 5.70 10.82 11.54
C ALA A 63 5.47 11.76 10.37
N SER A 64 6.40 12.69 10.19
CA SER A 64 6.30 13.78 9.23
C SER A 64 7.66 14.05 8.58
N PRO A 65 7.69 14.47 7.30
CA PRO A 65 8.91 14.97 6.66
C PRO A 65 9.23 16.42 7.08
N LEU A 66 8.38 17.04 7.90
CA LEU A 66 8.54 18.40 8.43
C LEU A 66 9.11 18.39 9.86
N ASP A 67 9.45 19.57 10.38
CA ASP A 67 9.85 19.78 11.78
C ASP A 67 8.71 19.60 12.80
N SER A 68 7.48 19.41 12.31
CA SER A 68 6.29 19.22 13.13
C SER A 68 5.43 18.08 12.59
N VAL A 69 4.60 17.52 13.47
CA VAL A 69 3.50 16.61 13.11
C VAL A 69 2.20 17.39 12.98
N SER A 70 1.19 16.79 12.34
CA SER A 70 -0.09 17.45 12.11
C SER A 70 -0.82 17.79 13.41
N SER A 71 -1.54 18.90 13.42
CA SER A 71 -2.51 19.27 14.46
C SER A 71 -3.96 18.95 14.07
N ALA A 72 -4.17 18.33 12.91
CA ALA A 72 -5.51 17.94 12.47
C ALA A 72 -6.13 16.94 13.45
N GLN A 73 -7.39 17.16 13.81
CA GLN A 73 -8.12 16.25 14.67
C GLN A 73 -8.52 15.00 13.89
N SER A 74 -8.50 13.85 14.57
CA SER A 74 -9.00 12.60 13.99
C SER A 74 -10.52 12.67 13.82
N LEU A 75 -11.04 12.08 12.74
CA LEU A 75 -12.47 11.83 12.51
C LEU A 75 -12.89 10.46 13.06
N MET A 76 -11.92 9.58 13.37
CA MET A 76 -12.16 8.21 13.82
C MET A 76 -11.94 8.07 15.32
N VAL A 77 -10.94 8.76 15.87
CA VAL A 77 -10.52 8.61 17.27
C VAL A 77 -11.23 9.62 18.16
N VAL A 78 -11.95 9.13 19.16
CA VAL A 78 -12.66 9.95 20.15
C VAL A 78 -11.70 10.44 21.23
N ASN A 79 -12.00 11.62 21.80
CA ASN A 79 -11.24 12.15 22.92
C ASN A 79 -11.42 11.24 24.15
N GLN A 80 -10.36 10.55 24.55
CA GLN A 80 -10.36 9.61 25.67
C GLN A 80 -10.42 10.27 27.04
N GLY A 81 -10.26 11.61 27.12
CA GLY A 81 -9.88 12.26 28.37
C GLY A 81 -8.44 11.90 28.78
N GLN A 82 -7.80 12.76 29.56
CA GLN A 82 -6.41 12.55 29.97
C GLN A 82 -6.33 11.63 31.19
N ALA A 83 -6.41 10.32 30.99
CA ALA A 83 -5.91 9.40 32.01
C ALA A 83 -4.38 9.36 31.91
N ALA A 84 -3.69 10.00 32.87
CA ALA A 84 -2.23 10.00 32.93
C ALA A 84 -1.71 8.57 33.16
N SER A 85 -1.43 7.85 32.08
CA SER A 85 -0.73 6.57 32.16
C SER A 85 0.71 6.83 32.60
N SER A 86 1.18 6.15 33.65
CA SER A 86 2.59 6.25 34.03
C SER A 86 3.47 5.64 32.93
N TRP A 87 4.46 6.40 32.47
CA TRP A 87 5.42 5.94 31.47
C TRP A 87 6.83 6.42 31.79
N GLN A 88 7.82 5.69 31.30
CA GLN A 88 9.23 5.95 31.50
C GLN A 88 9.91 6.25 30.16
N PHE A 89 10.93 7.10 30.22
CA PHE A 89 11.78 7.44 29.08
C PHE A 89 13.22 7.05 29.38
N LYS A 90 13.88 6.41 28.42
CA LYS A 90 15.31 6.18 28.43
C LYS A 90 15.89 6.53 27.06
N GLN A 91 17.00 7.26 27.05
CA GLN A 91 17.78 7.51 25.86
C GLN A 91 19.08 6.72 25.92
N LYS A 92 19.48 6.16 24.78
CA LYS A 92 20.84 5.69 24.50
C LYS A 92 21.39 6.49 23.31
N LYS A 93 22.64 6.24 22.93
CA LYS A 93 23.31 6.93 21.83
C LYS A 93 22.47 7.01 20.55
N ASP A 94 21.86 5.89 20.15
CA ASP A 94 21.16 5.76 18.86
C ASP A 94 19.67 5.42 19.00
N GLU A 95 19.13 5.44 20.22
CA GLU A 95 17.77 4.97 20.51
C GLU A 95 17.08 5.86 21.54
N ALA A 96 15.78 6.11 21.32
CA ALA A 96 14.87 6.66 22.31
C ALA A 96 13.81 5.62 22.67
N THR A 97 13.71 5.26 23.95
CA THR A 97 12.78 4.24 24.43
C THR A 97 11.73 4.85 25.35
N LEU A 98 10.46 4.65 24.98
CA LEU A 98 9.28 4.91 25.79
C LEU A 98 8.76 3.58 26.35
N ARG A 99 8.47 3.51 27.65
CA ARG A 99 7.99 2.30 28.31
C ARG A 99 6.74 2.56 29.15
N THR A 100 5.71 1.74 28.97
CA THR A 100 4.52 1.66 29.83
C THR A 100 4.60 0.41 30.72
N ALA A 101 3.54 0.11 31.46
CA ALA A 101 3.45 -1.15 32.21
C ALA A 101 3.39 -2.40 31.30
N ALA A 102 2.84 -2.28 30.09
CA ALA A 102 2.59 -3.43 29.19
C ALA A 102 3.47 -3.44 27.93
N LEU A 103 4.07 -2.30 27.55
CA LEU A 103 4.72 -2.14 26.26
C LEU A 103 6.02 -1.32 26.37
N THR A 104 6.96 -1.65 25.49
CA THR A 104 8.12 -0.82 25.18
C THR A 104 8.08 -0.41 23.71
N ALA A 105 8.12 0.89 23.43
CA ALA A 105 8.29 1.46 22.09
C ALA A 105 9.69 2.09 21.97
N THR A 106 10.50 1.64 21.02
CA THR A 106 11.86 2.14 20.79
C THR A 106 11.96 2.76 19.41
N VAL A 107 12.49 3.98 19.32
CA VAL A 107 12.74 4.71 18.08
C VAL A 107 14.24 4.76 17.80
N SER A 108 14.63 4.33 16.60
CA SER A 108 15.98 4.54 16.06
C SER A 108 16.20 6.04 15.81
N LEU A 109 17.18 6.65 16.48
CA LEU A 109 17.54 8.05 16.30
C LEU A 109 18.28 8.32 14.98
N ARG A 110 18.58 7.27 14.20
CA ARG A 110 19.14 7.37 12.85
C ARG A 110 18.08 7.35 11.76
N THR A 111 17.06 6.52 11.91
CA THR A 111 16.11 6.21 10.82
C THR A 111 14.66 6.55 11.15
N GLY A 112 14.34 6.87 12.41
CA GLY A 112 12.96 7.05 12.86
C GLY A 112 12.14 5.76 12.90
N ALA A 113 12.78 4.61 12.68
CA ALA A 113 12.12 3.31 12.74
C ALA A 113 11.65 3.01 14.17
N VAL A 114 10.39 2.59 14.32
CA VAL A 114 9.77 2.24 15.60
C VAL A 114 9.73 0.72 15.77
N THR A 115 10.10 0.23 16.96
CA THR A 115 9.95 -1.18 17.36
C THR A 115 9.14 -1.27 18.64
N PHE A 116 8.14 -2.15 18.64
CA PHE A 116 7.27 -2.46 19.76
C PHE A 116 7.63 -3.83 20.34
N ALA A 117 7.81 -3.89 21.65
CA ALA A 117 8.15 -5.10 22.37
C ALA A 117 7.37 -5.21 23.69
N ASP A 118 7.18 -6.44 24.17
CA ASP A 118 6.63 -6.68 25.50
C ASP A 118 7.59 -6.23 26.63
N PRO A 119 7.19 -6.25 27.91
CA PRO A 119 8.04 -5.82 29.02
C PRO A 119 9.29 -6.68 29.23
N GLN A 120 9.32 -7.89 28.64
CA GLN A 120 10.45 -8.83 28.66
C GLN A 120 11.41 -8.60 27.48
N GLY A 121 11.06 -7.72 26.54
CA GLY A 121 11.88 -7.36 25.38
C GLY A 121 11.63 -8.23 24.14
N LYS A 122 10.60 -9.08 24.13
CA LYS A 122 10.20 -9.82 22.93
C LYS A 122 9.54 -8.87 21.95
N VAL A 123 10.08 -8.77 20.74
CA VAL A 123 9.52 -7.93 19.67
C VAL A 123 8.16 -8.47 19.25
N ILE A 124 7.18 -7.56 19.20
CA ILE A 124 5.81 -7.81 18.74
C ILE A 124 5.68 -7.35 17.28
N LEU A 125 6.09 -6.10 17.03
CA LEU A 125 6.06 -5.46 15.71
C LEU A 125 7.28 -4.57 15.56
N ALA A 126 7.88 -4.56 14.38
CA ALA A 126 8.97 -3.67 14.06
C ALA A 126 8.77 -3.05 12.67
N GLU A 127 9.14 -1.79 12.53
CA GLU A 127 9.35 -1.18 11.22
C GLU A 127 10.71 -1.63 10.64
N PRO A 128 10.91 -1.61 9.31
CA PRO A 128 12.18 -1.96 8.68
C PRO A 128 13.36 -1.17 9.25
N VAL A 129 14.50 -1.84 9.46
CA VAL A 129 15.71 -1.26 10.09
C VAL A 129 16.21 -0.01 9.35
N GLY A 130 16.14 -0.02 8.02
CA GLY A 130 16.50 1.11 7.15
C GLY A 130 15.50 2.27 7.14
N GLY A 131 14.38 2.15 7.87
CA GLY A 131 13.23 3.05 7.78
C GLY A 131 12.14 2.47 6.86
N GLY A 132 10.90 2.48 7.34
CA GLY A 132 9.72 2.02 6.58
C GLY A 132 8.83 3.14 6.05
N LYS A 133 9.23 4.41 6.27
CA LYS A 133 8.42 5.60 6.01
C LYS A 133 8.83 6.27 4.72
N THR A 134 7.87 6.59 3.85
CA THR A 134 8.13 7.47 2.70
C THR A 134 7.05 8.52 2.56
N PHE A 135 7.46 9.72 2.15
CA PHE A 135 6.58 10.85 1.94
C PHE A 135 6.82 11.39 0.54
N ARG A 136 5.82 11.30 -0.34
CA ARG A 136 5.88 11.90 -1.68
C ARG A 136 4.92 13.08 -1.74
N PRO A 137 5.38 14.32 -1.98
CA PRO A 137 4.49 15.46 -2.09
C PRO A 137 3.41 15.22 -3.16
N VAL A 138 2.17 15.55 -2.84
CA VAL A 138 1.02 15.54 -3.75
C VAL A 138 0.18 16.81 -3.52
N GLN A 139 -0.53 17.25 -4.54
CA GLN A 139 -1.49 18.36 -4.41
C GLN A 139 -2.90 17.85 -4.68
N VAL A 140 -3.82 18.18 -3.78
CA VAL A 140 -5.25 17.84 -3.88
C VAL A 140 -6.03 19.14 -3.70
N ASP A 141 -6.80 19.54 -4.71
CA ASP A 141 -7.57 20.80 -4.73
C ASP A 141 -6.77 22.04 -4.31
N GLY A 142 -5.50 22.11 -4.75
CA GLY A 142 -4.57 23.21 -4.44
C GLY A 142 -3.98 23.18 -3.02
N GLN A 143 -4.30 22.17 -2.19
CA GLN A 143 -3.68 21.95 -0.89
C GLN A 143 -2.53 20.96 -0.98
N GLU A 144 -1.50 21.18 -0.18
CA GLU A 144 -0.33 20.30 -0.10
C GLU A 144 -0.56 19.14 0.87
N PHE A 145 -0.33 17.93 0.37
CA PHE A 145 -0.33 16.70 1.13
C PHE A 145 0.88 15.86 0.76
N TYR A 146 0.98 14.69 1.38
CA TYR A 146 1.90 13.64 0.98
C TYR A 146 1.11 12.39 0.66
N GLU A 147 1.46 11.69 -0.42
CA GLU A 147 1.27 10.25 -0.45
C GLU A 147 2.20 9.68 0.62
N VAL A 148 1.63 8.94 1.56
CA VAL A 148 2.35 8.41 2.72
C VAL A 148 2.37 6.89 2.65
N ARG A 149 3.53 6.30 2.92
CA ARG A 149 3.68 4.86 3.06
C ARG A 149 4.40 4.52 4.35
N GLN A 150 3.90 3.51 5.06
CA GLN A 150 4.56 2.91 6.21
C GLN A 150 4.60 1.39 6.05
N ALA A 151 5.80 0.82 6.00
CA ALA A 151 6.03 -0.61 6.00
C ALA A 151 6.33 -1.15 7.40
N PHE A 152 5.99 -2.42 7.62
CA PHE A 152 6.24 -3.16 8.85
C PHE A 152 6.80 -4.54 8.51
N ALA A 153 7.69 -5.04 9.34
CA ALA A 153 8.15 -6.41 9.28
C ALA A 153 6.98 -7.37 9.56
N SER A 154 6.87 -8.40 8.72
CA SER A 154 5.82 -9.38 8.75
C SER A 154 6.42 -10.75 8.44
N PRO A 155 6.75 -11.55 9.47
CA PRO A 155 7.33 -12.87 9.28
C PRO A 155 6.32 -13.85 8.65
N SER A 156 6.82 -14.96 8.12
CA SER A 156 6.03 -15.91 7.29
C SER A 156 4.90 -16.61 8.04
N ASP A 157 4.96 -16.68 9.36
CA ASP A 157 3.97 -17.30 10.25
C ASP A 157 2.89 -16.31 10.73
N GLU A 158 2.94 -15.04 10.30
CA GLU A 158 1.93 -14.04 10.60
C GLU A 158 0.72 -14.15 9.68
N ALA A 159 -0.47 -13.94 10.24
CA ALA A 159 -1.71 -13.77 9.51
C ALA A 159 -2.33 -12.41 9.82
N ILE A 160 -2.96 -11.81 8.80
CA ILE A 160 -3.46 -10.44 8.82
C ILE A 160 -4.96 -10.45 8.50
N TYR A 161 -5.76 -9.77 9.33
CA TYR A 161 -7.22 -9.74 9.28
C TYR A 161 -7.76 -8.31 9.45
N GLY A 162 -9.08 -8.15 9.27
CA GLY A 162 -9.79 -6.90 9.50
C GLY A 162 -9.99 -6.13 8.20
N LEU A 163 -9.60 -4.86 8.20
CA LEU A 163 -9.55 -3.95 7.03
C LEU A 163 -10.92 -3.57 6.43
N GLY A 164 -11.99 -4.26 6.82
CA GLY A 164 -13.37 -3.89 6.51
C GLY A 164 -14.15 -5.05 5.93
N GLN A 165 -15.04 -4.75 4.99
CA GLN A 165 -15.85 -5.71 4.24
C GLN A 165 -15.44 -5.68 2.78
N HIS A 166 -14.77 -6.72 2.32
CA HIS A 166 -14.26 -6.82 0.95
C HIS A 166 -14.79 -8.05 0.22
N GLN A 167 -14.93 -7.95 -1.11
CA GLN A 167 -15.69 -8.93 -1.91
C GLN A 167 -14.87 -10.07 -2.53
N ASN A 168 -13.56 -10.12 -2.25
CA ASN A 168 -12.64 -11.07 -2.89
C ASN A 168 -12.55 -12.43 -2.18
N GLY A 169 -13.27 -12.64 -1.07
CA GLY A 169 -13.23 -13.90 -0.32
C GLY A 169 -11.90 -14.17 0.40
N VAL A 170 -11.06 -13.13 0.54
CA VAL A 170 -9.78 -13.20 1.26
C VAL A 170 -10.05 -13.10 2.75
N MET A 171 -9.58 -14.10 3.51
CA MET A 171 -9.67 -14.10 4.97
C MET A 171 -8.34 -13.67 5.63
N ASN A 172 -7.22 -14.18 5.13
CA ASN A 172 -5.88 -13.81 5.57
C ASN A 172 -5.21 -12.96 4.49
N TYR A 173 -4.95 -11.68 4.79
CA TYR A 173 -4.33 -10.73 3.87
C TYR A 173 -2.81 -10.85 3.76
N LYS A 174 -2.18 -11.82 4.44
CA LYS A 174 -0.74 -12.06 4.33
C LYS A 174 -0.32 -12.27 2.87
N GLY A 175 0.57 -11.41 2.38
CA GLY A 175 1.08 -11.46 1.00
C GLY A 175 0.07 -11.04 -0.08
N GLN A 176 -1.13 -10.61 0.32
CA GLN A 176 -2.17 -10.11 -0.56
C GLN A 176 -2.18 -8.58 -0.55
N GLN A 177 -2.91 -7.98 -1.50
CA GLN A 177 -3.26 -6.56 -1.48
C GLN A 177 -4.75 -6.40 -1.18
N VAL A 178 -5.09 -5.39 -0.38
CA VAL A 178 -6.43 -4.84 -0.33
C VAL A 178 -6.39 -3.34 -0.55
N ASP A 179 -7.34 -2.84 -1.34
CA ASP A 179 -7.51 -1.42 -1.61
C ASP A 179 -8.66 -0.90 -0.74
N LEU A 180 -8.32 -0.03 0.22
CA LEU A 180 -9.27 0.58 1.13
C LEU A 180 -9.92 1.77 0.43
N THR A 181 -10.93 1.46 -0.37
CA THR A 181 -11.80 2.42 -1.04
C THR A 181 -13.25 2.16 -0.65
N GLN A 182 -14.08 3.20 -0.70
CA GLN A 182 -15.52 3.05 -0.43
C GLN A 182 -16.25 2.83 -1.75
N ASN A 183 -16.97 1.72 -1.87
CA ASN A 183 -17.78 1.44 -3.04
C ASN A 183 -19.03 0.63 -2.66
N ASN A 184 -20.02 0.54 -3.55
CA ASN A 184 -21.14 -0.36 -3.32
C ASN A 184 -20.62 -1.80 -3.13
N THR A 185 -21.06 -2.45 -2.04
CA THR A 185 -20.62 -3.77 -1.52
C THR A 185 -19.23 -3.82 -0.86
N ASP A 186 -18.39 -2.80 -0.99
CA ASP A 186 -17.03 -2.78 -0.45
C ASP A 186 -16.85 -1.62 0.56
N VAL A 187 -16.59 -1.96 1.82
CA VAL A 187 -16.55 -0.99 2.92
C VAL A 187 -15.19 -1.06 3.58
N ALA A 188 -14.41 0.00 3.41
CA ALA A 188 -13.10 0.11 4.03
C ALA A 188 -13.19 0.57 5.48
N VAL A 189 -12.55 -0.17 6.38
CA VAL A 189 -12.30 0.21 7.78
C VAL A 189 -10.81 0.01 8.05
N PRO A 190 -9.98 1.07 8.15
CA PRO A 190 -8.52 0.96 8.20
C PRO A 190 -7.99 0.47 9.56
N PHE A 191 -8.52 -0.65 10.05
CA PHE A 191 -8.09 -1.34 11.25
C PHE A 191 -7.63 -2.75 10.93
N LEU A 192 -6.34 -3.00 11.14
CA LEU A 192 -5.68 -4.29 10.92
C LEU A 192 -5.57 -5.05 12.23
N LEU A 193 -5.85 -6.36 12.21
CA LEU A 193 -5.59 -7.29 13.29
C LEU A 193 -4.54 -8.31 12.85
N SER A 194 -3.51 -8.54 13.66
CA SER A 194 -2.49 -9.56 13.43
C SER A 194 -2.68 -10.77 14.34
N SER A 195 -2.35 -11.96 13.85
CA SER A 195 -2.22 -13.18 14.67
C SER A 195 -1.12 -13.09 15.74
N ARG A 196 -0.27 -12.06 15.70
CA ARG A 196 0.81 -11.81 16.65
C ARG A 196 0.41 -10.91 17.82
N ASN A 197 -0.87 -10.89 18.17
CA ASN A 197 -1.41 -10.18 19.34
C ASN A 197 -1.19 -8.66 19.29
N TYR A 198 -1.45 -8.06 18.13
CA TYR A 198 -1.54 -6.61 17.98
C TYR A 198 -2.52 -6.20 16.88
N GLY A 199 -2.90 -4.93 16.87
CA GLY A 199 -3.60 -4.28 15.78
C GLY A 199 -3.03 -2.91 15.44
N ILE A 200 -3.36 -2.43 14.25
CA ILE A 200 -3.02 -1.10 13.75
C ILE A 200 -4.30 -0.39 13.32
N LEU A 201 -4.65 0.71 13.98
CA LEU A 201 -5.58 1.69 13.41
C LEU A 201 -4.78 2.67 12.57
N TRP A 202 -5.04 2.70 11.27
CA TRP A 202 -4.42 3.63 10.33
C TRP A 202 -5.33 4.85 10.14
N ASP A 203 -4.93 5.99 10.71
CA ASP A 203 -5.75 7.20 10.79
C ASP A 203 -5.50 8.10 9.57
N ASN A 204 -6.04 7.65 8.44
CA ASN A 204 -6.02 8.33 7.15
C ASN A 204 -7.35 8.09 6.41
N TYR A 205 -7.88 9.13 5.77
CA TYR A 205 -9.21 9.10 5.13
C TYR A 205 -9.17 8.99 3.60
N SER A 206 -7.98 9.07 3.02
CA SER A 206 -7.79 8.90 1.58
C SER A 206 -7.71 7.41 1.20
N ILE A 207 -7.83 7.11 -0.09
CA ILE A 207 -7.73 5.72 -0.57
C ILE A 207 -6.38 5.14 -0.14
N THR A 208 -6.43 3.95 0.47
CA THR A 208 -5.26 3.34 1.12
C THR A 208 -5.06 1.90 0.67
N LYS A 209 -3.89 1.58 0.11
CA LYS A 209 -3.50 0.18 -0.15
C LYS A 209 -2.87 -0.44 1.09
N VAL A 210 -3.28 -1.66 1.45
CA VAL A 210 -2.73 -2.42 2.59
C VAL A 210 -2.23 -3.80 2.14
N GLY A 211 -1.11 -4.24 2.71
CA GLY A 211 -0.45 -5.49 2.34
C GLY A 211 0.68 -5.24 1.35
N ASP A 212 0.61 -5.86 0.18
CA ASP A 212 1.39 -5.41 -0.98
C ASP A 212 0.86 -4.05 -1.44
N SER A 213 1.64 -2.99 -1.29
CA SER A 213 1.21 -1.62 -1.59
C SER A 213 1.56 -1.13 -3.01
N ARG A 214 2.05 -2.03 -3.89
CA ARG A 214 2.40 -1.71 -5.28
C ARG A 214 1.13 -1.46 -6.10
N ASP A 215 1.25 -0.67 -7.15
CA ASP A 215 0.13 -0.51 -8.09
C ASP A 215 0.07 -1.74 -9.01
N TYR A 216 -1.14 -2.26 -9.23
CA TYR A 216 -1.37 -3.28 -10.24
C TYR A 216 -0.97 -2.75 -11.63
N GLU A 217 -0.22 -3.56 -12.37
CA GLU A 217 0.27 -3.24 -13.70
C GLU A 217 -0.70 -3.71 -14.79
N PRO A 218 -0.78 -3.02 -15.93
CA PRO A 218 -1.54 -3.53 -17.07
C PRO A 218 -0.89 -4.82 -17.61
N LEU A 219 -1.69 -5.69 -18.24
CA LEU A 219 -1.17 -6.93 -18.84
C LEU A 219 -0.05 -6.70 -19.86
N SER A 220 0.01 -5.54 -20.50
CA SER A 220 1.04 -5.17 -21.47
C SER A 220 2.46 -5.15 -20.90
N THR A 221 2.64 -5.16 -19.57
CA THR A 221 3.97 -5.31 -18.94
C THR A 221 4.41 -6.77 -18.81
N LEU A 222 3.52 -7.74 -19.06
CA LEU A 222 3.90 -9.14 -19.34
C LEU A 222 4.24 -9.32 -20.81
N ARG A 223 4.87 -10.46 -21.14
CA ARG A 223 4.96 -10.89 -22.53
C ARG A 223 3.64 -11.51 -22.95
N LEU A 224 2.97 -10.86 -23.88
CA LEU A 224 1.70 -11.29 -24.44
C LEU A 224 1.91 -11.99 -25.79
N TYR A 225 1.07 -12.97 -26.09
CA TYR A 225 1.03 -13.64 -27.38
C TYR A 225 -0.42 -13.74 -27.86
N SER A 226 -0.65 -13.46 -29.13
CA SER A 226 -1.97 -13.53 -29.76
C SER A 226 -2.45 -14.98 -29.83
N LYS A 227 -3.71 -15.18 -30.21
CA LYS A 227 -4.27 -16.52 -30.47
C LYS A 227 -3.46 -17.32 -31.50
N GLU A 228 -2.85 -16.63 -32.46
CA GLU A 228 -1.99 -17.18 -33.52
C GLU A 228 -0.51 -17.26 -33.10
N GLY A 229 -0.16 -16.78 -31.91
CA GLY A 229 1.19 -16.84 -31.34
C GLY A 229 2.07 -15.62 -31.62
N ASN A 230 1.54 -14.55 -32.24
CA ASN A 230 2.29 -13.31 -32.47
C ASN A 230 2.56 -12.59 -31.14
N GLU A 231 3.78 -12.11 -30.92
CA GLU A 231 4.16 -11.44 -29.68
C GLU A 231 3.65 -9.98 -29.63
N GLY A 232 3.14 -9.56 -28.46
CA GLY A 232 2.83 -8.18 -28.14
C GLY A 232 1.39 -7.89 -27.67
N TRP A 233 0.42 -8.77 -27.97
CA TRP A 233 -0.99 -8.56 -27.64
C TRP A 233 -1.75 -9.87 -27.44
N LEU A 234 -2.96 -9.79 -26.87
CA LEU A 234 -3.98 -10.83 -26.94
C LEU A 234 -4.92 -10.56 -28.13
N THR A 235 -5.56 -11.59 -28.67
CA THR A 235 -6.58 -11.43 -29.71
C THR A 235 -7.93 -11.18 -29.07
N ALA A 236 -8.48 -9.96 -29.20
CA ALA A 236 -9.83 -9.62 -28.75
C ALA A 236 -10.83 -9.83 -29.89
N THR A 237 -11.87 -10.64 -29.67
CA THR A 237 -12.92 -10.93 -30.66
C THR A 237 -14.29 -10.62 -30.07
N TYR A 238 -15.10 -9.86 -30.80
CA TYR A 238 -16.47 -9.49 -30.44
C TYR A 238 -17.45 -10.16 -31.42
N VAL A 239 -18.40 -10.93 -30.90
CA VAL A 239 -19.32 -11.76 -31.69
C VAL A 239 -20.75 -11.33 -31.40
N SER A 240 -21.57 -11.22 -32.45
CA SER A 240 -22.99 -10.88 -32.34
C SER A 240 -23.76 -11.95 -31.55
N LYS A 241 -24.58 -11.52 -30.59
CA LYS A 241 -25.52 -12.39 -29.87
C LYS A 241 -26.66 -12.88 -30.77
N SER A 242 -27.18 -12.00 -31.63
CA SER A 242 -28.31 -12.33 -32.52
C SER A 242 -27.90 -13.20 -33.72
N LYS A 243 -26.62 -13.18 -34.10
CA LYS A 243 -26.04 -14.02 -35.16
C LYS A 243 -24.77 -14.72 -34.66
N PRO A 244 -24.90 -15.82 -33.90
CA PRO A 244 -23.75 -16.56 -33.38
C PRO A 244 -22.75 -16.91 -34.48
N GLY A 245 -21.47 -16.64 -34.23
CA GLY A 245 -20.38 -16.83 -35.19
C GLY A 245 -20.10 -15.62 -36.09
N GLN A 246 -21.00 -14.63 -36.16
CA GLN A 246 -20.69 -13.37 -36.84
C GLN A 246 -19.76 -12.52 -35.97
N VAL A 247 -18.50 -12.42 -36.38
CA VAL A 247 -17.53 -11.48 -35.80
C VAL A 247 -17.92 -10.06 -36.19
N VAL A 248 -18.21 -9.23 -35.19
CA VAL A 248 -18.55 -7.80 -35.36
C VAL A 248 -17.27 -6.97 -35.38
N ALA A 249 -16.31 -7.31 -34.53
CA ALA A 249 -15.00 -6.68 -34.48
C ALA A 249 -13.95 -7.69 -33.98
N GLN A 250 -12.72 -7.53 -34.44
CA GLN A 250 -11.56 -8.25 -33.90
C GLN A 250 -10.35 -7.32 -33.95
N ARG A 251 -9.55 -7.29 -32.87
CA ARG A 251 -8.37 -6.44 -32.81
C ARG A 251 -7.29 -6.99 -31.87
N PRO A 252 -6.02 -6.60 -32.08
CA PRO A 252 -4.99 -6.77 -31.06
C PRO A 252 -5.32 -5.94 -29.82
N GLU A 253 -5.17 -6.53 -28.62
CA GLU A 253 -5.41 -5.85 -27.35
C GLU A 253 -4.30 -6.20 -26.35
N SER A 254 -3.56 -5.20 -25.87
CA SER A 254 -2.51 -5.38 -24.85
C SER A 254 -2.88 -4.80 -23.49
N VAL A 255 -3.89 -3.92 -23.43
CA VAL A 255 -4.36 -3.27 -22.20
C VAL A 255 -5.86 -3.53 -22.05
N LEU A 256 -6.24 -4.35 -21.08
CA LEU A 256 -7.63 -4.59 -20.73
C LEU A 256 -8.01 -3.68 -19.55
N ASN A 257 -8.48 -2.47 -19.87
CA ASN A 257 -8.83 -1.45 -18.88
C ASN A 257 -10.08 -0.66 -19.30
N TYR A 258 -11.24 -1.28 -19.15
CA TYR A 258 -12.59 -0.72 -19.34
C TYR A 258 -13.28 -0.62 -17.99
N GLU A 259 -12.63 0.03 -17.03
CA GLU A 259 -13.00 -0.07 -15.61
C GLU A 259 -13.93 1.05 -15.15
N PHE A 260 -13.99 2.15 -15.92
CA PHE A 260 -14.77 3.35 -15.60
C PHE A 260 -15.57 3.85 -16.80
N LEU A 261 -16.49 4.80 -16.56
CA LEU A 261 -17.31 5.41 -17.61
C LEU A 261 -16.47 6.08 -18.70
N GLU A 262 -15.38 6.74 -18.30
CA GLU A 262 -14.47 7.41 -19.24
C GLU A 262 -13.71 6.45 -20.16
N ASP A 263 -13.65 5.15 -19.80
CA ASP A 263 -12.98 4.12 -20.58
C ASP A 263 -13.87 3.51 -21.68
N GLN A 264 -15.19 3.76 -21.66
CA GLN A 264 -16.13 3.18 -22.62
C GLN A 264 -15.77 3.55 -24.07
N LYS A 265 -15.18 4.73 -24.26
CA LYS A 265 -14.66 5.21 -25.56
C LYS A 265 -13.55 4.33 -26.15
N ASN A 266 -12.91 3.48 -25.33
CA ASN A 266 -11.80 2.63 -25.76
C ASN A 266 -12.27 1.36 -26.47
N PHE A 267 -13.56 0.99 -26.36
CA PHE A 267 -14.13 -0.12 -27.13
C PHE A 267 -14.09 0.16 -28.65
N PRO A 268 -14.19 -0.88 -29.50
CA PRO A 268 -14.29 -0.68 -30.94
C PRO A 268 -15.41 0.32 -31.32
N ALA A 269 -15.10 1.25 -32.22
CA ALA A 269 -16.05 2.28 -32.62
C ALA A 269 -17.34 1.65 -33.21
N GLY A 270 -18.50 2.14 -32.74
CA GLY A 270 -19.81 1.65 -33.18
C GLY A 270 -20.24 0.30 -32.57
N LEU A 271 -19.44 -0.28 -31.68
CA LEU A 271 -19.82 -1.51 -30.97
C LEU A 271 -20.97 -1.23 -29.99
N GLN A 272 -22.01 -2.04 -30.07
CA GLN A 272 -23.11 -2.03 -29.10
C GLN A 272 -22.90 -3.16 -28.11
N LEU A 273 -22.41 -2.85 -26.90
CA LEU A 273 -22.00 -3.87 -25.92
C LEU A 273 -23.12 -4.87 -25.57
N GLY A 274 -24.36 -4.41 -25.46
CA GLY A 274 -25.50 -5.27 -25.14
C GLY A 274 -25.76 -6.37 -26.18
N GLU A 275 -25.33 -6.15 -27.42
CA GLU A 275 -25.59 -7.01 -28.57
C GLU A 275 -24.44 -7.98 -28.90
N VAL A 276 -23.37 -7.97 -28.11
CA VAL A 276 -22.17 -8.79 -28.36
C VAL A 276 -21.71 -9.57 -27.14
N THR A 277 -21.02 -10.67 -27.40
CA THR A 277 -20.10 -11.29 -26.43
C THR A 277 -18.69 -11.00 -26.88
N ALA A 278 -17.74 -10.99 -25.95
CA ALA A 278 -16.33 -10.74 -26.24
C ALA A 278 -15.46 -11.87 -25.71
N THR A 279 -14.32 -12.10 -26.36
CA THR A 279 -13.30 -13.03 -25.87
C THR A 279 -11.91 -12.48 -26.14
N TRP A 280 -11.04 -12.51 -25.13
CA TRP A 280 -9.60 -12.28 -25.27
C TRP A 280 -8.88 -13.62 -25.20
N GLU A 281 -8.18 -14.01 -26.26
CA GLU A 281 -7.48 -15.30 -26.38
C GLU A 281 -6.00 -15.09 -26.72
N GLY A 282 -5.14 -15.93 -26.13
CA GLY A 282 -3.70 -15.89 -26.38
C GLY A 282 -2.88 -16.61 -25.32
N SER A 283 -1.71 -16.09 -25.00
CA SER A 283 -0.91 -16.56 -23.88
C SER A 283 -0.18 -15.41 -23.19
N ILE A 284 0.15 -15.61 -21.92
CA ILE A 284 0.96 -14.68 -21.12
C ILE A 284 2.23 -15.39 -20.65
N ALA A 285 3.32 -14.66 -20.51
CA ALA A 285 4.56 -15.14 -19.90
C ALA A 285 5.18 -14.04 -19.03
N SER A 286 5.73 -14.45 -17.89
CA SER A 286 6.44 -13.57 -16.96
C SER A 286 7.95 -13.74 -17.10
N GLU A 287 8.69 -12.66 -16.86
CA GLU A 287 10.15 -12.67 -16.75
C GLU A 287 10.66 -13.05 -15.36
N THR A 288 9.75 -13.37 -14.44
CA THR A 288 10.04 -13.76 -13.06
C THR A 288 9.34 -15.05 -12.68
N THR A 289 9.96 -15.83 -11.79
CA THR A 289 9.35 -17.03 -11.20
C THR A 289 8.78 -16.70 -9.83
N GLY A 290 7.57 -17.16 -9.54
CA GLY A 290 6.93 -17.02 -8.23
C GLY A 290 5.44 -16.76 -8.34
N THR A 291 4.84 -16.41 -7.20
CA THR A 291 3.40 -16.19 -7.06
C THR A 291 2.98 -14.83 -7.60
N HIS A 292 2.25 -14.83 -8.70
CA HIS A 292 1.67 -13.64 -9.33
C HIS A 292 0.21 -13.46 -8.88
N HIS A 293 -0.24 -12.22 -8.82
CA HIS A 293 -1.64 -11.90 -8.52
C HIS A 293 -2.26 -11.20 -9.73
N PHE A 294 -3.41 -11.66 -10.19
CA PHE A 294 -4.19 -11.03 -11.25
C PHE A 294 -5.48 -10.47 -10.66
N LEU A 295 -5.77 -9.21 -10.95
CA LEU A 295 -7.00 -8.55 -10.53
C LEU A 295 -7.93 -8.44 -11.74
N LEU A 296 -9.00 -9.24 -11.72
CA LEU A 296 -10.09 -9.15 -12.69
C LEU A 296 -11.19 -8.28 -12.10
N LYS A 297 -11.47 -7.14 -12.73
CA LYS A 297 -12.66 -6.33 -12.48
C LYS A 297 -13.69 -6.66 -13.56
N ASN A 298 -14.92 -7.00 -13.17
CA ASN A 298 -15.97 -7.27 -14.14
C ASN A 298 -17.36 -6.90 -13.64
N ALA A 299 -18.16 -6.38 -14.56
CA ALA A 299 -19.61 -6.52 -14.58
C ALA A 299 -20.01 -7.47 -15.74
N GLY A 300 -21.27 -7.87 -15.83
CA GLY A 300 -21.69 -8.94 -16.72
C GLY A 300 -21.09 -10.30 -16.36
N TYR A 301 -21.26 -11.29 -17.23
CA TYR A 301 -20.73 -12.64 -17.04
C TYR A 301 -19.27 -12.68 -17.49
N ALA A 302 -18.33 -13.00 -16.60
CA ALA A 302 -16.93 -13.19 -16.95
C ALA A 302 -16.44 -14.58 -16.55
N GLN A 303 -15.78 -15.25 -17.49
CA GLN A 303 -15.11 -16.52 -17.27
C GLN A 303 -13.64 -16.42 -17.70
N LEU A 304 -12.73 -16.64 -16.75
CA LEU A 304 -11.29 -16.64 -17.01
C LEU A 304 -10.75 -18.05 -16.94
N TYR A 305 -10.00 -18.45 -17.97
CA TYR A 305 -9.32 -19.72 -18.07
C TYR A 305 -7.82 -19.49 -18.20
N ILE A 306 -7.04 -20.27 -17.44
CA ILE A 306 -5.58 -20.31 -17.51
C ILE A 306 -5.18 -21.77 -17.74
N ASP A 307 -4.42 -22.06 -18.80
CA ASP A 307 -4.08 -23.41 -19.25
C ASP A 307 -5.32 -24.32 -19.38
N GLY A 308 -6.44 -23.75 -19.85
CA GLY A 308 -7.72 -24.45 -20.01
C GLY A 308 -8.49 -24.71 -18.73
N LYS A 309 -7.94 -24.39 -17.55
CA LYS A 309 -8.64 -24.50 -16.27
C LYS A 309 -9.42 -23.22 -15.97
N GLU A 310 -10.71 -23.34 -15.67
CA GLU A 310 -11.53 -22.22 -15.19
C GLU A 310 -11.03 -21.77 -13.81
N VAL A 311 -10.64 -20.49 -13.71
CA VAL A 311 -10.15 -19.86 -12.47
C VAL A 311 -11.08 -18.76 -11.98
N VAL A 312 -11.93 -18.20 -12.85
CA VAL A 312 -13.04 -17.31 -12.47
C VAL A 312 -14.26 -17.67 -13.29
N ASN A 313 -15.43 -17.68 -12.64
CA ASN A 313 -16.74 -17.73 -13.25
C ASN A 313 -17.70 -16.93 -12.37
N LYS A 314 -17.90 -15.66 -12.72
CA LYS A 314 -18.69 -14.73 -11.91
C LYS A 314 -19.55 -13.84 -12.78
N TRP A 315 -20.68 -13.46 -12.21
CA TRP A 315 -21.57 -12.46 -12.76
C TRP A 315 -21.82 -11.35 -11.75
N ARG A 316 -21.96 -10.14 -12.27
CA ARG A 316 -22.44 -8.94 -11.57
C ARG A 316 -23.30 -8.15 -12.56
N GLN A 317 -24.26 -7.41 -12.05
CA GLN A 317 -25.05 -6.46 -12.84
C GLN A 317 -24.11 -5.49 -13.56
N ALA A 318 -24.43 -5.17 -14.82
CA ALA A 318 -23.60 -4.34 -15.71
C ALA A 318 -23.16 -2.99 -15.08
N TRP A 319 -24.01 -2.41 -14.22
CA TRP A 319 -23.76 -1.14 -13.54
C TRP A 319 -23.01 -1.24 -12.20
N ASN A 320 -22.76 -2.45 -11.66
CA ASN A 320 -22.11 -2.65 -10.34
C ASN A 320 -20.98 -3.68 -10.40
N PRO A 321 -19.86 -3.36 -11.10
CA PRO A 321 -18.74 -4.28 -11.24
C PRO A 321 -18.17 -4.70 -9.89
N GLY A 322 -17.73 -5.95 -9.80
CA GLY A 322 -16.98 -6.49 -8.68
C GLY A 322 -15.54 -6.81 -9.08
N THR A 323 -14.79 -7.37 -8.13
CA THR A 323 -13.43 -7.85 -8.37
C THR A 323 -13.26 -9.33 -8.03
N SER A 324 -12.23 -9.93 -8.61
CA SER A 324 -11.69 -11.23 -8.24
C SER A 324 -10.17 -11.17 -8.31
N VAL A 325 -9.51 -11.68 -7.27
CA VAL A 325 -8.05 -11.84 -7.25
C VAL A 325 -7.72 -13.30 -7.54
N ILE A 326 -6.91 -13.53 -8.57
CA ILE A 326 -6.43 -14.84 -8.97
C ILE A 326 -4.95 -14.93 -8.62
N THR A 327 -4.57 -15.99 -7.90
CA THR A 327 -3.17 -16.28 -7.60
C THR A 327 -2.65 -17.34 -8.57
N LEU A 328 -1.52 -17.09 -9.22
CA LEU A 328 -0.89 -17.99 -10.18
C LEU A 328 0.61 -18.10 -9.94
N ASP A 329 1.09 -19.30 -9.64
CA ASP A 329 2.53 -19.58 -9.61
C ASP A 329 3.07 -19.71 -11.03
N MET A 330 3.82 -18.69 -11.46
CA MET A 330 4.40 -18.64 -12.79
C MET A 330 5.88 -19.03 -12.76
N VAL A 331 6.32 -19.71 -13.82
CA VAL A 331 7.75 -19.99 -14.10
C VAL A 331 8.22 -19.03 -15.17
N LYS A 332 9.39 -18.42 -14.95
CA LYS A 332 10.02 -17.47 -15.88
C LYS A 332 10.04 -18.05 -17.31
N GLY A 333 9.52 -17.28 -18.27
CA GLY A 333 9.51 -17.61 -19.69
C GLY A 333 8.52 -18.68 -20.12
N ARG A 334 7.85 -19.38 -19.19
CA ARG A 334 6.77 -20.32 -19.54
C ARG A 334 5.56 -19.53 -20.03
N LYS A 335 5.00 -19.95 -21.18
CA LYS A 335 3.72 -19.46 -21.70
C LYS A 335 2.58 -20.17 -20.98
N TYR A 336 1.62 -19.38 -20.53
CA TYR A 336 0.37 -19.83 -19.94
C TYR A 336 -0.76 -19.42 -20.88
N ALA A 337 -1.55 -20.39 -21.35
CA ALA A 337 -2.67 -20.09 -22.24
C ALA A 337 -3.72 -19.29 -21.46
N LEU A 338 -4.18 -18.16 -22.01
CA LEU A 338 -5.17 -17.30 -21.37
C LEU A 338 -6.38 -17.16 -22.28
N LYS A 339 -7.57 -17.37 -21.70
CA LYS A 339 -8.85 -17.07 -22.34
C LYS A 339 -9.78 -16.39 -21.35
N LEU A 340 -10.18 -15.16 -21.66
CA LEU A 340 -11.20 -14.43 -20.91
C LEU A 340 -12.44 -14.28 -21.81
N ALA A 341 -13.51 -14.99 -21.48
CA ALA A 341 -14.82 -14.85 -22.11
C ALA A 341 -15.69 -13.88 -21.29
N TRP A 342 -16.42 -13.01 -21.98
CA TRP A 342 -17.23 -11.96 -21.36
C TRP A 342 -18.55 -11.76 -22.10
N ASP A 343 -19.66 -11.79 -21.36
CA ASP A 343 -20.93 -11.21 -21.79
C ASP A 343 -21.14 -9.92 -20.98
N PRO A 344 -21.15 -8.73 -21.62
CA PRO A 344 -21.36 -7.46 -20.93
C PRO A 344 -22.66 -7.37 -20.14
N ASP A 345 -23.70 -8.09 -20.55
CA ASP A 345 -25.05 -8.09 -19.95
C ASP A 345 -25.65 -6.68 -19.77
N GLY A 346 -25.30 -5.76 -20.67
CA GLY A 346 -25.75 -4.37 -20.65
C GLY A 346 -25.14 -3.54 -21.77
N SER A 347 -25.77 -2.41 -22.11
CA SER A 347 -25.24 -1.43 -23.08
C SER A 347 -24.03 -0.67 -22.56
N GLU A 348 -23.87 -0.61 -21.24
CA GLU A 348 -22.72 -0.06 -20.52
C GLU A 348 -22.30 -1.09 -19.48
N SER A 349 -21.05 -1.55 -19.55
CA SER A 349 -20.52 -2.59 -18.66
C SER A 349 -19.00 -2.45 -18.55
N TYR A 350 -18.40 -3.13 -17.58
CA TYR A 350 -17.01 -2.88 -17.19
C TYR A 350 -16.20 -4.17 -17.17
N LEU A 351 -14.96 -4.08 -17.66
CA LEU A 351 -14.00 -5.19 -17.66
C LEU A 351 -12.57 -4.66 -17.54
N GLY A 352 -11.79 -5.23 -16.64
CA GLY A 352 -10.37 -4.93 -16.49
C GLY A 352 -9.60 -6.16 -16.04
N LEU A 353 -8.39 -6.34 -16.57
CA LEU A 353 -7.47 -7.37 -16.08
C LEU A 353 -6.08 -6.75 -15.91
N LYS A 354 -5.61 -6.76 -14.68
CA LYS A 354 -4.30 -6.24 -14.27
C LYS A 354 -3.56 -7.29 -13.46
N TRP A 355 -2.27 -7.07 -13.21
CA TRP A 355 -1.45 -8.05 -12.49
C TRP A 355 -0.38 -7.43 -11.60
N LEU A 356 0.14 -8.21 -10.67
CA LEU A 356 1.31 -7.92 -9.84
C LEU A 356 2.30 -9.06 -9.96
N SER A 357 3.57 -8.70 -10.11
CA SER A 357 4.70 -9.62 -10.05
C SER A 357 4.89 -10.18 -8.63
N PRO A 358 5.63 -11.28 -8.46
CA PRO A 358 5.91 -11.82 -7.14
C PRO A 358 6.62 -10.80 -6.25
N LEU A 359 6.29 -10.81 -4.97
CA LEU A 359 7.11 -10.13 -3.97
C LEU A 359 8.50 -10.77 -3.96
N VAL A 360 9.55 -9.96 -3.86
CA VAL A 360 10.95 -10.40 -3.83
C VAL A 360 11.71 -9.73 -2.68
N GLY A 361 12.78 -10.36 -2.20
CA GLY A 361 13.64 -9.79 -1.16
C GLY A 361 12.88 -9.50 0.14
N THR A 362 13.12 -8.32 0.73
CA THR A 362 12.50 -7.94 2.02
C THR A 362 10.98 -7.78 1.91
N ALA A 363 10.46 -7.43 0.74
CA ALA A 363 9.03 -7.21 0.53
C ALA A 363 8.17 -8.48 0.78
N GLN A 364 8.75 -9.69 0.70
CA GLN A 364 8.05 -10.94 1.05
C GLN A 364 7.74 -11.04 2.55
N ASN A 365 8.54 -10.36 3.37
CA ASN A 365 8.46 -10.38 4.82
C ASN A 365 8.03 -9.02 5.36
N GLU A 366 7.24 -8.27 4.59
CA GLU A 366 6.72 -6.97 4.96
C GLU A 366 5.24 -6.85 4.54
N TYR A 367 4.51 -6.00 5.24
CA TYR A 367 3.28 -5.40 4.71
C TYR A 367 3.41 -3.88 4.84
N ALA A 368 2.65 -3.13 4.05
CA ALA A 368 2.62 -1.68 4.15
C ALA A 368 1.19 -1.14 4.10
N PHE A 369 1.01 0.03 4.69
CA PHE A 369 -0.09 0.94 4.39
C PHE A 369 0.46 2.02 3.45
N ARG A 370 -0.25 2.31 2.36
CA ARG A 370 0.06 3.42 1.44
C ARG A 370 -1.20 4.21 1.13
N SER A 371 -1.28 5.44 1.64
CA SER A 371 -2.40 6.35 1.41
C SER A 371 -2.05 7.40 0.38
N GLU A 372 -2.97 7.68 -0.54
CA GLU A 372 -2.77 8.65 -1.64
C GLU A 372 -2.55 10.09 -1.15
N ALA A 373 -3.14 10.47 -0.01
CA ALA A 373 -3.00 11.80 0.57
C ALA A 373 -3.07 11.78 2.11
N GLY A 374 -2.13 12.46 2.76
CA GLY A 374 -2.08 12.64 4.20
C GLY A 374 -1.12 13.77 4.59
N ARG A 375 -1.26 14.30 5.80
CA ARG A 375 -0.33 15.30 6.36
C ARG A 375 0.92 14.69 7.00
N GLY A 376 0.99 13.36 7.00
CA GLY A 376 2.03 12.56 7.63
C GLY A 376 1.55 11.12 7.80
N VAL A 377 2.42 10.25 8.30
CA VAL A 377 2.04 8.92 8.80
C VAL A 377 1.37 9.10 10.15
N ASN A 378 0.21 8.47 10.36
CA ASN A 378 -0.55 8.56 11.59
C ASN A 378 -1.21 7.20 11.85
N TYR A 379 -0.76 6.50 12.90
CA TYR A 379 -1.32 5.20 13.28
C TYR A 379 -1.31 4.97 14.78
N TYR A 380 -2.21 4.11 15.24
CA TYR A 380 -2.26 3.64 16.62
C TYR A 380 -1.89 2.16 16.66
N PHE A 381 -0.82 1.84 17.38
CA PHE A 381 -0.47 0.47 17.72
C PHE A 381 -1.25 0.04 18.96
N VAL A 382 -1.93 -1.10 18.88
CA VAL A 382 -2.74 -1.68 19.94
C VAL A 382 -2.22 -3.08 20.26
N GLN A 383 -1.76 -3.32 21.49
CA GLN A 383 -1.27 -4.62 21.95
C GLN A 383 -2.35 -5.41 22.68
N GLY A 384 -2.46 -6.71 22.39
CA GLY A 384 -3.29 -7.63 23.18
C GLY A 384 -3.66 -8.90 22.42
N ALA A 385 -4.28 -9.86 23.10
CA ALA A 385 -5.00 -10.94 22.42
C ALA A 385 -6.09 -10.38 21.49
N PRO A 386 -6.63 -11.14 20.53
CA PRO A 386 -7.57 -10.61 19.53
C PRO A 386 -8.73 -9.77 20.09
N ASP A 387 -9.43 -10.24 21.12
CA ASP A 387 -10.53 -9.48 21.75
C ASP A 387 -10.04 -8.22 22.48
N GLU A 388 -8.83 -8.24 23.05
CA GLU A 388 -8.21 -7.07 23.68
C GLU A 388 -7.79 -6.04 22.63
N VAL A 389 -7.34 -6.48 21.46
CA VAL A 389 -7.05 -5.60 20.32
C VAL A 389 -8.33 -4.93 19.83
N ILE A 390 -9.44 -5.67 19.72
CA ILE A 390 -10.75 -5.07 19.43
C ILE A 390 -11.20 -4.13 20.55
N SER A 391 -10.98 -4.48 21.82
CA SER A 391 -11.26 -3.59 22.95
C SER A 391 -10.45 -2.28 22.86
N GLY A 392 -9.19 -2.34 22.45
CA GLY A 392 -8.36 -1.17 22.21
C GLY A 392 -8.85 -0.33 21.01
N TYR A 393 -9.31 -0.97 19.94
CA TYR A 393 -10.02 -0.28 18.86
C TYR A 393 -11.26 0.46 19.37
N ARG A 394 -12.11 -0.19 20.18
CA ARG A 394 -13.31 0.44 20.77
C ARG A 394 -12.97 1.54 21.78
N THR A 395 -11.84 1.40 22.48
CA THR A 395 -11.30 2.50 23.27
C THR A 395 -11.09 3.68 22.34
N LEU A 396 -10.29 3.53 21.28
CA LEU A 396 -9.97 4.59 20.34
C LEU A 396 -11.18 5.19 19.63
N THR A 397 -12.09 4.37 19.09
CA THR A 397 -13.14 4.81 18.17
C THR A 397 -14.54 4.88 18.78
N GLY A 398 -14.65 4.62 20.09
CA GLY A 398 -15.92 4.60 20.81
C GLY A 398 -16.55 3.21 20.96
N PRO A 399 -17.40 3.04 21.98
CA PRO A 399 -18.08 1.78 22.25
C PRO A 399 -19.10 1.43 21.14
N ALA A 400 -19.32 0.14 20.92
CA ALA A 400 -20.51 -0.32 20.19
C ALA A 400 -21.69 -0.32 21.17
N PRO A 401 -22.75 0.49 20.94
CA PRO A 401 -23.87 0.64 21.87
C PRO A 401 -24.66 -0.62 22.17
#